data_AF-A0A535A0K9-F1
#
_entry.id   AF-A0A535A0K9-F1
#
_cell.length_a   1.000
_cell.length_b   1.000
_cell.length_c   1.000
_cell.angle_alpha   90.00
_cell.angle_beta   90.00
_cell.angle_gamma   90.00
#
_symmetry.space_group_name_H-M   'P 1'
#
loop_
_entity.id
_entity.type
_entity.pdbx_description
1 polymer ?
#
loop_
_entity_poly.entity_id
_entity_poly.type
_entity_poly.pdbx_seq_one_letter_code
_entity_poly.pdbx_strand_id
1 'polypeptide(L)'
;PPGRRPRGYTRARGDAGFRHALANPGADILLAVAEDGAIIGLASVYVDLESIRFGRRCWLEDLVVTARRRSQGIGRRLLDASTAWARDRGCTHLELNSAVTRTDAHRFYLASGMTQTSLNFGRELER
;
A
#
# COMPACT_ATOMS: atom_id res chain seq x y z
N PRO A 1 0.84 7.68 11.39
CA PRO A 1 -0.22 7.96 10.38
C PRO A 1 0.31 7.73 8.95
N PRO A 2 -0.57 7.35 8.01
CA PRO A 2 -0.18 7.10 6.62
C PRO A 2 0.55 8.31 6.02
N GLY A 3 1.69 8.09 5.39
CA GLY A 3 2.48 9.14 4.74
C GLY A 3 3.30 10.04 5.68
N ARG A 4 3.46 9.71 6.96
CA ARG A 4 4.43 10.36 7.86
C ARG A 4 5.50 9.38 8.31
N ARG A 5 6.74 9.87 8.47
CA ARG A 5 7.81 9.09 9.11
C ARG A 5 7.53 8.95 10.61
N PRO A 6 7.54 7.72 11.18
CA PRO A 6 7.42 7.53 12.61
C PRO A 6 8.53 8.25 13.39
N ARG A 7 8.29 8.54 14.67
CA ARG A 7 9.33 9.07 15.57
C ARG A 7 10.53 8.10 15.58
N GLY A 8 11.74 8.66 15.50
CA GLY A 8 12.98 7.87 15.44
C GLY A 8 13.19 7.08 14.15
N TYR A 9 12.49 7.43 13.05
CA TYR A 9 12.75 6.83 11.75
C TYR A 9 14.15 7.21 11.24
N THR A 10 14.92 6.21 10.85
CA THR A 10 16.23 6.36 10.19
C THR A 10 16.22 5.63 8.85
N ARG A 11 17.16 5.96 7.96
CA ARG A 11 17.31 5.22 6.70
C ARG A 11 17.61 3.74 6.94
N ALA A 12 18.47 3.43 7.91
CA ALA A 12 18.79 2.05 8.28
C ALA A 12 17.54 1.26 8.70
N ARG A 13 16.63 1.88 9.48
CA ARG A 13 15.34 1.26 9.84
C ARG A 13 14.45 1.04 8.61
N GLY A 14 14.40 2.01 7.70
CA GLY A 14 13.68 1.88 6.43
C GLY A 14 14.22 0.73 5.58
N ASP A 15 15.54 0.66 5.41
CA ASP A 15 16.23 -0.39 4.63
C ASP A 15 15.97 -1.77 5.25
N ALA A 16 15.99 -1.89 6.58
CA ALA A 16 15.66 -3.14 7.26
C ALA A 16 14.20 -3.58 7.01
N GLY A 17 13.24 -2.64 7.12
CA GLY A 17 11.83 -2.92 6.82
C GLY A 17 11.60 -3.33 5.37
N PHE A 18 12.27 -2.66 4.42
CA PHE A 18 12.20 -3.01 3.01
C PHE A 18 12.75 -4.42 2.73
N ARG A 19 13.91 -4.77 3.29
CA ARG A 19 14.47 -6.13 3.17
C ARG A 19 13.58 -7.18 3.82
N HIS A 20 12.95 -6.85 4.95
CA HIS A 20 11.99 -7.74 5.59
C HIS A 20 10.79 -8.01 4.68
N ALA A 21 10.23 -6.98 4.04
CA ALA A 21 9.14 -7.15 3.08
C ALA A 21 9.56 -8.06 1.90
N LEU A 22 10.75 -7.85 1.33
CA LEU A 22 11.25 -8.68 0.23
C LEU A 22 11.51 -10.14 0.62
N ALA A 23 11.86 -10.41 1.88
CA ALA A 23 12.11 -11.76 2.36
C ALA A 23 10.82 -12.47 2.83
N ASN A 24 9.70 -11.75 2.97
CA ASN A 24 8.45 -12.31 3.46
C ASN A 24 7.63 -12.88 2.30
N PRO A 25 7.33 -14.19 2.26
CA PRO A 25 6.53 -14.80 1.18
C PRO A 25 5.08 -14.27 1.13
N GLY A 26 4.59 -13.71 2.23
CA GLY A 26 3.31 -13.03 2.33
C GLY A 26 3.36 -11.55 2.00
N ALA A 27 4.47 -11.01 1.47
CA ALA A 27 4.55 -9.59 1.08
C ALA A 27 5.23 -9.44 -0.29
N ASP A 28 5.03 -8.27 -0.92
CA ASP A 28 5.67 -7.96 -2.19
C ASP A 28 5.77 -6.46 -2.43
N ILE A 29 6.71 -6.07 -3.31
CA ILE A 29 6.95 -4.70 -3.75
C ILE A 29 6.76 -4.65 -5.27
N LEU A 30 5.63 -4.11 -5.70
CA LEU A 30 5.29 -3.95 -7.11
C LEU A 30 5.86 -2.62 -7.62
N LEU A 31 6.67 -2.67 -8.69
CA LEU A 31 7.31 -1.50 -9.27
C LEU A 31 6.66 -1.13 -10.60
N ALA A 32 6.38 0.16 -10.79
CA ALA A 32 6.12 0.72 -12.10
C ALA A 32 7.44 1.21 -12.68
N VAL A 33 7.87 0.59 -13.79
CA VAL A 33 9.11 0.90 -14.49
C VAL A 33 8.78 1.52 -15.84
N ALA A 34 9.39 2.67 -16.15
CA ALA A 34 9.28 3.34 -17.43
C ALA A 34 10.09 2.60 -18.52
N GLU A 35 9.86 2.95 -19.79
CA GLU A 35 10.58 2.36 -20.92
C GLU A 35 12.10 2.59 -20.85
N ASP A 36 12.53 3.71 -20.26
CA ASP A 36 13.93 4.04 -20.00
C ASP A 36 14.53 3.31 -18.77
N GLY A 37 13.77 2.40 -18.15
CA GLY A 37 14.18 1.66 -16.96
C GLY A 37 14.01 2.41 -15.64
N ALA A 38 13.53 3.66 -15.65
CA ALA A 38 13.35 4.42 -14.42
C ALA A 38 12.18 3.87 -13.59
N ILE A 39 12.39 3.73 -12.27
CA ILE A 39 11.31 3.41 -11.33
C ILE A 39 10.47 4.68 -11.11
N ILE A 40 9.22 4.65 -11.56
CA ILE A 40 8.31 5.82 -11.55
C ILE A 40 7.16 5.67 -10.56
N GLY A 41 6.98 4.49 -9.98
CA GLY A 41 5.99 4.24 -8.93
C GLY A 41 6.23 2.91 -8.21
N LEU A 42 5.58 2.76 -7.07
CA LEU A 42 5.69 1.60 -6.19
C LEU A 42 4.35 1.34 -5.50
N ALA A 43 4.04 0.06 -5.29
CA ALA A 43 3.06 -0.41 -4.32
C ALA A 43 3.67 -1.46 -3.39
N SER A 44 3.35 -1.43 -2.11
CA SER A 44 3.73 -2.48 -1.15
C SER A 44 2.49 -3.19 -0.62
N VAL A 45 2.49 -4.51 -0.71
CA VAL A 45 1.34 -5.36 -0.37
C VAL A 45 1.73 -6.43 0.64
N TYR A 46 0.82 -6.74 1.56
CA TYR A 46 1.03 -7.71 2.64
C TYR A 46 -0.21 -8.55 2.84
N VAL A 47 -0.08 -9.87 2.91
CA VAL A 47 -1.08 -10.74 3.54
C VAL A 47 -0.99 -10.49 5.04
N ASP A 48 -2.03 -9.90 5.63
CA ASP A 48 -1.98 -9.34 6.98
C ASP A 48 -2.72 -10.23 7.99
N LEU A 49 -3.99 -10.54 7.73
CA LEU A 49 -4.85 -11.21 8.72
C LEU A 49 -5.79 -12.22 8.06
N GLU A 50 -5.90 -13.41 8.65
CA GLU A 50 -7.00 -14.35 8.39
C GLU A 50 -8.14 -14.05 9.37
N SER A 51 -9.12 -13.26 8.92
CA SER A 51 -10.24 -12.86 9.76
C SER A 51 -11.25 -13.99 9.91
N ILE A 52 -11.67 -14.28 11.13
CA ILE A 52 -12.73 -15.26 11.44
C ILE A 52 -14.01 -15.00 10.63
N ARG A 53 -14.32 -13.73 10.32
CA ARG A 53 -15.56 -13.34 9.63
C ARG A 53 -15.38 -12.97 8.17
N PHE A 54 -14.24 -12.39 7.81
CA PHE A 54 -14.04 -11.79 6.48
C PHE A 54 -13.04 -12.56 5.62
N GLY A 55 -12.40 -13.60 6.17
CA GLY A 55 -11.34 -14.34 5.51
C GLY A 55 -10.03 -13.56 5.42
N ARG A 56 -9.16 -13.98 4.52
CA ARG A 56 -7.83 -13.44 4.35
C ARG A 56 -7.82 -12.02 3.78
N ARG A 57 -7.17 -11.10 4.48
CA ARG A 57 -7.01 -9.68 4.10
C ARG A 57 -5.63 -9.43 3.49
N CYS A 58 -5.63 -8.70 2.38
CA CYS A 58 -4.44 -8.02 1.87
C CYS A 58 -4.43 -6.57 2.37
N TRP A 59 -3.28 -6.10 2.84
CA TRP A 59 -3.03 -4.73 3.20
C TRP A 59 -2.16 -4.04 2.14
N LEU A 60 -2.66 -2.97 1.54
CA LEU A 60 -1.91 -2.09 0.64
C LEU A 60 -1.33 -0.95 1.48
N GLU A 61 -0.06 -1.06 1.85
CA GLU A 61 0.59 -0.14 2.79
C GLU A 61 1.08 1.14 2.09
N ASP A 62 1.85 0.99 1.01
CA ASP A 62 2.31 2.11 0.20
C ASP A 62 1.72 2.03 -1.21
N LEU A 63 1.30 3.18 -1.74
CA LEU A 63 1.03 3.37 -3.16
C LEU A 63 1.49 4.77 -3.56
N VAL A 64 2.52 4.86 -4.39
CA VAL A 64 3.14 6.13 -4.76
C VAL A 64 3.50 6.15 -6.24
N VAL A 65 3.26 7.30 -6.87
CA VAL A 65 3.76 7.64 -8.19
C VAL A 65 4.52 8.95 -8.10
N THR A 66 5.68 8.99 -8.75
CA THR A 66 6.51 10.19 -8.86
C THR A 66 5.67 11.37 -9.39
N ALA A 67 5.87 12.57 -8.81
CA ALA A 67 4.99 13.71 -9.06
C ALA A 67 4.82 14.05 -10.56
N ARG A 68 5.90 13.95 -11.34
CA ARG A 68 5.93 14.23 -12.78
C ARG A 68 5.22 13.17 -13.65
N ARG A 69 4.82 12.04 -13.07
CA ARG A 69 4.16 10.91 -13.75
C ARG A 69 2.74 10.66 -13.23
N ARG A 70 2.22 11.53 -12.36
CA ARG A 70 0.84 11.40 -11.85
C ARG A 70 -0.18 11.67 -12.94
N SER A 71 -1.40 11.19 -12.72
CA SER A 71 -2.55 11.35 -13.65
C SER A 71 -2.35 10.71 -15.04
N GLN A 72 -1.40 9.78 -15.18
CA GLN A 72 -1.13 9.00 -16.40
C GLN A 72 -1.59 7.54 -16.28
N GLY A 73 -2.50 7.24 -15.34
CA GLY A 73 -3.00 5.87 -15.11
C GLY A 73 -2.05 4.93 -14.36
N ILE A 74 -0.81 5.33 -14.07
CA ILE A 74 0.19 4.46 -13.38
C ILE A 74 -0.29 4.00 -12.00
N GLY A 75 -0.85 4.91 -11.19
CA GLY A 75 -1.36 4.56 -9.87
C GLY A 75 -2.49 3.53 -9.93
N ARG A 76 -3.35 3.64 -10.95
CA ARG A 76 -4.43 2.68 -11.21
C ARG A 76 -3.86 1.31 -11.57
N ARG A 77 -2.88 1.25 -12.48
CA ARG A 77 -2.20 0.00 -12.87
C ARG A 77 -1.52 -0.69 -11.68
N LEU A 78 -0.89 0.08 -10.79
CA LEU A 78 -0.30 -0.45 -9.55
C LEU A 78 -1.36 -1.00 -8.59
N LEU A 79 -2.49 -0.30 -8.43
CA LEU A 79 -3.60 -0.79 -7.60
C LEU A 79 -4.25 -2.06 -8.18
N ASP A 80 -4.44 -2.12 -9.50
CA ASP A 80 -4.96 -3.30 -10.18
C ASP A 80 -4.01 -4.49 -10.04
N ALA A 81 -2.70 -4.28 -10.19
CA ALA A 81 -1.68 -5.30 -9.96
C ALA A 81 -1.66 -5.78 -8.50
N SER A 82 -1.80 -4.86 -7.54
CA SER A 82 -1.92 -5.18 -6.11
C SER A 82 -3.15 -6.04 -5.83
N THR A 83 -4.27 -5.75 -6.49
CA THR A 83 -5.51 -6.50 -6.36
C THR A 83 -5.39 -7.91 -6.95
N ALA A 84 -4.74 -8.05 -8.12
CA ALA A 84 -4.46 -9.36 -8.72
C ALA A 84 -3.57 -10.20 -7.81
N TRP A 85 -2.47 -9.62 -7.34
CA TRP A 85 -1.54 -10.26 -6.41
C TRP A 85 -2.22 -10.78 -5.14
N ALA A 86 -3.16 -9.99 -4.60
CA ALA A 86 -3.95 -10.37 -3.42
C ALA A 86 -4.87 -11.56 -3.72
N ARG A 87 -5.59 -11.52 -4.85
CA ARG A 87 -6.49 -12.61 -5.28
C ARG A 87 -5.74 -13.92 -5.46
N ASP A 88 -4.57 -13.89 -6.07
CA ASP A 88 -3.74 -15.08 -6.30
C ASP A 88 -3.28 -15.74 -4.99
N ARG A 89 -3.31 -15.00 -3.87
CA ARG A 89 -2.98 -15.49 -2.52
C ARG A 89 -4.20 -15.85 -1.69
N GLY A 90 -5.38 -15.89 -2.32
CA GLY A 90 -6.64 -16.23 -1.66
C GLY A 90 -7.16 -15.12 -0.75
N CYS A 91 -6.66 -13.89 -0.87
CA CYS A 91 -7.23 -12.76 -0.14
C CYS A 91 -8.63 -12.45 -0.69
N THR A 92 -9.59 -12.28 0.20
CA THR A 92 -10.99 -11.98 -0.13
C THR A 92 -11.23 -10.47 -0.29
N HIS A 93 -10.36 -9.65 0.30
CA HIS A 93 -10.44 -8.19 0.27
C HIS A 93 -9.05 -7.56 0.39
N LEU A 94 -8.95 -6.34 -0.14
CA LEU A 94 -7.76 -5.48 -0.06
C LEU A 94 -8.17 -4.18 0.63
N GLU A 95 -7.41 -3.79 1.66
CA GLU A 95 -7.66 -2.59 2.45
C GLU A 95 -6.41 -1.73 2.56
N LEU A 96 -6.62 -0.45 2.87
CA LEU A 96 -5.57 0.52 3.12
C LEU A 96 -6.04 1.58 4.10
N ASN A 97 -5.08 2.26 4.72
CA ASN A 97 -5.32 3.48 5.47
C ASN A 97 -4.76 4.69 4.71
N SER A 98 -5.55 5.78 4.66
CA SER A 98 -5.10 7.06 4.13
C SER A 98 -5.29 8.15 5.17
N ALA A 99 -4.31 9.05 5.31
CA ALA A 99 -4.42 10.17 6.23
C ALA A 99 -5.57 11.09 5.80
N VAL A 100 -6.36 11.57 6.76
CA VAL A 100 -7.57 12.38 6.52
C VAL A 100 -7.33 13.62 5.64
N THR A 101 -6.10 14.16 5.65
CA THR A 101 -5.70 15.32 4.85
C THR A 101 -5.41 14.99 3.38
N ARG A 102 -5.36 13.72 2.98
CA ARG A 102 -5.00 13.28 1.61
C ARG A 102 -6.23 13.18 0.70
N THR A 103 -6.99 14.27 0.59
CA THR A 103 -8.23 14.33 -0.19
C THR A 103 -8.05 13.88 -1.65
N ASP A 104 -6.93 14.21 -2.29
CA ASP A 104 -6.59 13.74 -3.64
C ASP A 104 -6.47 12.21 -3.72
N ALA A 105 -5.86 11.57 -2.71
CA ALA A 105 -5.75 10.12 -2.64
C ALA A 105 -7.13 9.49 -2.42
N HIS A 106 -7.98 10.09 -1.59
CA HIS A 106 -9.34 9.60 -1.38
C HIS A 106 -10.15 9.64 -2.68
N ARG A 107 -10.09 10.75 -3.44
CA ARG A 107 -10.72 10.83 -4.76
C ARG A 107 -10.19 9.75 -5.71
N PHE A 108 -8.89 9.51 -5.71
CA PHE A 108 -8.28 8.43 -6.50
C PHE A 108 -8.81 7.03 -6.12
N TYR A 109 -8.90 6.71 -4.82
CA TYR A 109 -9.39 5.39 -4.37
C TYR A 109 -10.87 5.20 -4.67
N LEU A 110 -11.70 6.22 -4.44
CA LEU A 110 -13.13 6.20 -4.77
C LEU A 110 -13.37 6.06 -6.28
N ALA A 111 -12.67 6.86 -7.09
CA ALA A 111 -12.70 6.72 -8.55
C ALA A 111 -12.16 5.37 -9.02
N SER A 112 -11.37 4.70 -8.16
CA SER A 112 -10.86 3.37 -8.40
C SER A 112 -11.81 2.23 -7.95
N GLY A 113 -13.02 2.55 -7.51
CA GLY A 113 -14.00 1.55 -7.08
C GLY A 113 -13.79 1.01 -5.67
N MET A 114 -12.89 1.61 -4.89
CA MET A 114 -12.83 1.34 -3.45
C MET A 114 -13.92 2.14 -2.72
N THR A 115 -14.37 1.63 -1.58
CA THR A 115 -15.34 2.31 -0.71
C THR A 115 -14.70 2.63 0.63
N GLN A 116 -15.11 3.74 1.26
CA GLN A 116 -14.73 4.04 2.63
C GLN A 116 -15.66 3.26 3.58
N THR A 117 -15.15 2.19 4.17
CA THR A 117 -15.95 1.26 5.00
C THR A 117 -15.73 1.44 6.50
N SER A 118 -14.67 2.16 6.92
CA SER A 118 -14.29 2.26 8.32
C SER A 118 -13.59 3.57 8.65
N LEU A 119 -13.43 3.82 9.96
CA LEU A 119 -12.52 4.80 10.52
C LEU A 119 -11.36 4.06 11.19
N ASN A 120 -10.13 4.54 10.98
CA ASN A 120 -8.96 3.98 11.62
C ASN A 120 -8.72 4.62 13.00
N PHE A 121 -8.69 3.81 14.05
CA PHE A 121 -8.36 4.22 15.41
C PHE A 121 -7.00 3.67 15.81
N GLY A 122 -6.16 4.48 16.44
CA GLY A 122 -4.83 4.04 16.88
C GLY A 122 -4.40 4.75 18.16
N ARG A 123 -3.52 4.08 18.92
CA ARG A 123 -2.86 4.60 20.11
C ARG A 123 -1.39 4.21 20.04
N GLU A 124 -0.48 5.14 20.35
CA GLU A 124 0.93 4.79 20.52
C GLU A 124 1.09 4.01 21.82
N LEU A 125 1.80 2.87 21.76
CA LEU A 125 2.17 2.10 22.93
C LEU A 125 3.57 2.54 23.37
N GLU A 126 3.74 2.75 24.67
CA GLU A 126 5.06 2.99 25.26
C GLU A 126 5.93 1.76 25.02
N ARG A 127 7.21 1.98 24.66
CA ARG A 127 8.20 0.93 24.44
C ARG A 127 9.02 0.71 25.69
#